data_AF-A0A511QVV6-F1
#
_entry.id   AF-A0A511QVV6-F1
#
_cell.length_a   1.000
_cell.length_b   1.000
_cell.length_c   1.000
_cell.angle_alpha   90.00
_cell.angle_beta   90.00
_cell.angle_gamma   90.00
#
_symmetry.space_group_name_H-M   'P 1'
#
loop_
_entity.id
_entity.type
_entity.pdbx_description
1 polymer ?
#
loop_
_entity_poly.entity_id
_entity_poly.type
_entity_poly.pdbx_seq_one_letter_code
_entity_poly.pdbx_strand_id
1 'polypeptide(L)'
;MFKMFIKLTAWFNFPIALGLMLPELVIPSSDTLVIGVVLGAFLIFSGVALLWSTADLKTRSSIVVWNGLVRCVGFLVVAYAWSLGLSPLIFVVIGAMDLVTAAIYFIGSVRVSGLSFKRLLLGGSPNKNAAI
;
A
#
# COMPACT_ATOMS: atom_id res chain seq x y z
N MET A 1 -2.75 18.18 -3.31
CA MET A 1 -1.86 17.60 -2.29
C MET A 1 -1.99 16.08 -2.19
N PHE A 2 -3.19 15.50 -2.00
CA PHE A 2 -3.38 14.03 -1.90
C PHE A 2 -2.80 13.22 -3.07
N LYS A 3 -3.00 13.67 -4.32
CA LYS A 3 -2.42 13.04 -5.52
C LYS A 3 -0.88 12.97 -5.47
N MET A 4 -0.23 14.04 -5.01
CA MET A 4 1.23 14.09 -4.90
C MET A 4 1.74 13.14 -3.83
N PHE A 5 1.03 13.09 -2.69
CA PHE A 5 1.33 12.16 -1.61
C PHE A 5 1.29 10.70 -2.10
N ILE A 6 0.23 10.30 -2.82
CA ILE A 6 0.13 8.95 -3.40
C ILE A 6 1.27 8.66 -4.37
N LYS A 7 1.65 9.62 -5.23
CA LYS A 7 2.78 9.43 -6.15
C LYS A 7 4.07 9.16 -5.40
N LEU A 8 4.33 9.93 -4.34
CA LEU A 8 5.54 9.80 -3.53
C LEU A 8 5.60 8.42 -2.85
N THR A 9 4.53 8.03 -2.16
CA THR A 9 4.45 6.73 -1.47
C THR A 9 4.45 5.55 -2.44
N ALA A 10 3.89 5.71 -3.65
CA ALA A 10 3.99 4.70 -4.70
C ALA A 10 5.42 4.51 -5.20
N TRP A 11 6.18 5.60 -5.35
CA TRP A 11 7.58 5.54 -5.74
C TRP A 11 8.45 4.83 -4.71
N PHE A 12 8.14 4.94 -3.42
CA PHE A 12 8.87 4.21 -2.37
C PHE A 12 8.68 2.69 -2.43
N ASN A 13 7.61 2.18 -3.04
CA ASN A 13 7.42 0.73 -3.17
C ASN A 13 8.52 0.08 -4.05
N PHE A 14 9.07 0.79 -5.04
CA PHE A 14 10.08 0.24 -5.95
C PHE A 14 11.41 -0.08 -5.25
N PRO A 15 12.07 0.85 -4.54
CA PRO A 15 13.32 0.54 -3.84
C PRO A 15 13.11 -0.49 -2.73
N ILE A 16 11.96 -0.49 -2.05
CA ILE A 16 11.63 -1.51 -1.04
C ILE A 16 11.51 -2.89 -1.69
N ALA A 17 10.82 -2.99 -2.82
CA ALA A 17 10.71 -4.23 -3.57
C ALA A 17 12.08 -4.75 -4.02
N LEU A 18 12.93 -3.87 -4.57
CA LEU A 18 14.29 -4.24 -4.95
C LEU A 18 15.11 -4.71 -3.74
N GLY A 19 14.97 -4.05 -2.59
CA GLY A 19 15.63 -4.45 -1.34
C GLY A 19 15.19 -5.83 -0.83
N LEU A 20 13.97 -6.27 -1.14
CA LEU A 20 13.48 -7.62 -0.85
C LEU A 20 13.93 -8.65 -1.88
N MET A 21 13.95 -8.30 -3.17
CA MET A 21 14.23 -9.25 -4.24
C MET A 21 15.72 -9.51 -4.44
N LEU A 22 16.56 -8.45 -4.40
CA LEU A 22 17.96 -8.55 -4.77
C LEU A 22 18.75 -9.54 -3.89
N PRO A 23 18.61 -9.54 -2.54
CA PRO A 23 19.33 -10.51 -1.71
C PRO A 23 18.98 -11.96 -2.06
N GLU A 24 17.69 -12.23 -2.29
CA GLU A 24 17.19 -13.56 -2.65
C GLU A 24 17.68 -14.01 -4.03
N LEU A 25 17.88 -13.10 -4.98
CA LEU A 25 18.39 -13.42 -6.31
C LEU A 25 19.91 -13.61 -6.34
N VAL A 26 20.64 -12.92 -5.46
CA VAL A 26 22.12 -13.00 -5.39
C VAL A 26 22.56 -14.19 -4.53
N ILE A 27 21.88 -14.45 -3.42
CA ILE A 27 22.15 -15.56 -2.50
C ILE A 27 20.84 -16.32 -2.26
N PRO A 28 20.44 -17.21 -3.18
CA PRO A 28 19.16 -17.89 -3.09
C PRO A 28 19.09 -18.83 -1.89
N SER A 29 18.02 -18.71 -1.11
CA SER A 29 17.66 -19.63 -0.03
C SER A 29 16.37 -20.36 -0.38
N SER A 30 16.32 -21.68 -0.18
CA SER A 30 15.12 -22.49 -0.45
C SER A 30 13.89 -22.02 0.31
N ASP A 31 14.10 -21.44 1.49
CA ASP A 31 13.05 -21.11 2.44
C ASP A 31 12.42 -19.74 2.14
N THR A 32 13.18 -18.84 1.51
CA THR A 32 12.81 -17.42 1.35
C THR A 32 12.75 -16.95 -0.09
N LEU A 33 13.42 -17.63 -1.04
CA LEU A 33 13.54 -17.17 -2.44
C LEU A 33 12.19 -16.87 -3.06
N VAL A 34 11.29 -17.87 -3.08
CA VAL A 34 9.99 -17.74 -3.74
C VAL A 34 9.16 -16.65 -3.06
N ILE A 35 9.12 -16.65 -1.73
CA ILE A 35 8.32 -15.69 -0.96
C ILE A 35 8.85 -14.27 -1.15
N GLY A 36 10.15 -14.05 -0.99
CA GLY A 36 10.78 -12.73 -1.10
C GLY A 36 10.65 -12.14 -2.51
N VAL A 37 10.87 -12.96 -3.56
CA VAL A 37 10.74 -12.51 -4.95
C VAL A 37 9.29 -12.19 -5.29
N VAL A 38 8.32 -13.02 -4.90
CA VAL A 38 6.89 -12.78 -5.15
C VAL A 38 6.39 -11.56 -4.39
N LEU A 39 6.78 -11.38 -3.13
CA LEU A 39 6.44 -10.19 -2.34
C LEU A 39 7.00 -8.91 -2.97
N GLY A 40 8.25 -8.95 -3.43
CA GLY A 40 8.85 -7.82 -4.14
C GLY A 40 8.11 -7.48 -5.44
N ALA A 41 7.80 -8.49 -6.26
CA ALA A 41 7.01 -8.28 -7.48
C ALA A 41 5.61 -7.69 -7.17
N PHE A 42 4.97 -8.15 -6.10
CA PHE A 42 3.69 -7.59 -5.64
C PHE A 42 3.81 -6.13 -5.18
N LEU A 43 4.90 -5.76 -4.51
CA LEU A 43 5.16 -4.36 -4.12
C LEU A 43 5.36 -3.46 -5.34
N ILE A 44 6.09 -3.93 -6.37
CA ILE A 44 6.23 -3.22 -7.65
C ILE A 44 4.85 -3.02 -8.27
N PHE A 45 4.06 -4.09 -8.39
CA PHE A 45 2.69 -4.02 -8.91
C PHE A 45 1.84 -3.03 -8.13
N SER A 46 1.92 -3.06 -6.81
CA SER A 46 1.21 -2.14 -5.93
C SER A 46 1.62 -0.68 -6.15
N GLY A 47 2.92 -0.42 -6.34
CA GLY A 47 3.44 0.91 -6.69
C GLY A 47 2.89 1.40 -8.03
N VAL A 48 2.93 0.56 -9.06
CA VAL A 48 2.37 0.87 -10.39
C VAL A 48 0.86 1.11 -10.30
N ALA A 49 0.11 0.27 -9.57
CA ALA A 49 -1.32 0.42 -9.38
C ALA A 49 -1.68 1.74 -8.68
N LEU A 50 -0.90 2.15 -7.67
CA LEU A 50 -1.05 3.46 -7.03
C LEU A 50 -0.76 4.59 -8.01
N LEU A 51 0.33 4.53 -8.78
CA LEU A 51 0.63 5.55 -9.80
C LEU A 51 -0.48 5.64 -10.84
N TRP A 52 -1.01 4.50 -11.29
CA TRP A 52 -2.13 4.41 -12.22
C TRP A 52 -3.43 4.97 -11.63
N SER A 53 -3.69 4.76 -10.33
CA SER A 53 -4.83 5.37 -9.64
C SER A 53 -4.76 6.90 -9.68
N THR A 54 -3.56 7.49 -9.71
CA THR A 54 -3.40 8.95 -9.74
C THR A 54 -3.88 9.61 -11.03
N ALA A 55 -3.98 8.86 -12.14
CA ALA A 55 -4.51 9.37 -13.41
C ALA A 55 -6.02 9.70 -13.32
N ASP A 56 -6.79 8.86 -12.62
CA ASP A 56 -8.23 9.07 -12.37
C ASP A 56 -8.58 8.66 -10.93
N LEU A 57 -8.21 9.53 -9.99
CA LEU A 57 -8.37 9.27 -8.56
C LEU A 57 -9.83 9.13 -8.13
N LYS A 58 -10.76 9.76 -8.84
CA LYS A 58 -12.17 9.75 -8.48
C LYS A 58 -12.75 8.34 -8.67
N THR A 59 -12.46 7.72 -9.81
CA THR A 59 -12.94 6.37 -10.15
C THR A 59 -12.08 5.26 -9.57
N ARG A 60 -10.78 5.49 -9.35
CA ARG A 60 -9.81 4.48 -8.91
C ARG A 60 -9.43 4.58 -7.43
N SER A 61 -10.19 5.34 -6.65
CA SER A 61 -10.01 5.52 -5.21
C SER A 61 -10.03 4.21 -4.41
N SER A 62 -10.75 3.19 -4.88
CA SER A 62 -10.71 1.83 -4.31
C SER A 62 -9.31 1.23 -4.25
N ILE A 63 -8.47 1.48 -5.26
CA ILE A 63 -7.09 0.97 -5.31
C ILE A 63 -6.27 1.56 -4.16
N VAL A 64 -6.46 2.85 -3.89
CA VAL A 64 -5.77 3.57 -2.82
C VAL A 64 -6.24 3.06 -1.46
N VAL A 65 -7.54 2.80 -1.29
CA VAL A 65 -8.10 2.17 -0.07
C VAL A 65 -7.50 0.80 0.16
N TRP A 66 -7.46 -0.08 -0.84
CA TRP A 66 -6.85 -1.41 -0.70
C TRP A 66 -5.36 -1.33 -0.34
N ASN A 67 -4.65 -0.38 -0.93
CA ASN A 67 -3.26 -0.13 -0.58
C ASN A 67 -3.07 0.40 0.86
N GLY A 68 -4.05 1.12 1.40
CA GLY A 68 -4.07 1.53 2.81
C GLY A 68 -4.32 0.34 3.72
N LEU A 69 -5.19 -0.59 3.31
CA LEU A 69 -5.47 -1.81 4.08
C LEU A 69 -4.23 -2.71 4.21
N VAL A 70 -3.47 -2.89 3.13
CA VAL A 70 -2.21 -3.64 3.17
C VAL A 70 -1.23 -3.05 4.19
N ARG A 71 -1.19 -1.71 4.31
CA ARG A 71 -0.35 -1.01 5.31
C ARG A 71 -0.85 -1.22 6.74
N CYS A 72 -2.17 -1.27 6.95
CA CYS A 72 -2.73 -1.66 8.24
C CYS A 72 -2.30 -3.08 8.65
N VAL A 73 -2.33 -4.03 7.72
CA VAL A 73 -1.86 -5.40 7.98
C VAL A 73 -0.37 -5.40 8.33
N GLY A 74 0.45 -4.66 7.59
CA GLY A 74 1.88 -4.50 7.90
C GLY A 74 2.11 -3.97 9.32
N PHE A 75 1.41 -2.91 9.72
CA PHE A 75 1.46 -2.38 11.08
C PHE A 75 1.07 -3.42 12.13
N LEU A 76 -0.03 -4.16 11.92
CA LEU A 76 -0.49 -5.18 12.87
C LEU A 76 0.55 -6.30 13.05
N VAL A 77 1.18 -6.74 11.97
CA VAL A 77 2.25 -7.76 12.03
C VAL A 77 3.47 -7.22 12.78
N VAL A 78 3.89 -5.99 12.50
CA VAL A 78 5.01 -5.35 13.22
C VAL A 78 4.69 -5.18 14.71
N ALA A 79 3.49 -4.73 15.05
CA ALA A 79 3.06 -4.56 16.44
C ALA A 79 3.03 -5.90 17.18
N TYR A 80 2.55 -6.95 16.51
CA TYR A 80 2.59 -8.31 17.05
C TYR A 80 4.02 -8.81 17.25
N ALA A 81 4.89 -8.70 16.24
CA ALA A 81 6.29 -9.10 16.35
C ALA A 81 7.05 -8.31 17.43
N TRP A 82 6.74 -7.03 17.61
CA TRP A 82 7.29 -6.20 18.70
C TRP A 82 6.86 -6.70 20.07
N SER A 83 5.58 -7.06 20.23
CA SER A 83 5.07 -7.62 21.49
C SER A 83 5.75 -8.94 21.89
N LEU A 84 6.34 -9.65 20.93
CA LEU A 84 7.12 -10.87 21.13
C LEU A 84 8.64 -10.63 21.28
N GLY A 85 9.11 -9.38 21.19
CA GLY A 85 10.54 -9.04 21.20
C GLY A 85 11.30 -9.44 19.93
N LEU A 86 10.61 -9.79 18.85
CA LEU A 86 11.19 -10.24 17.58
C LEU A 86 11.50 -9.10 16.60
N SER A 87 10.92 -7.93 16.83
CA SER A 87 11.00 -6.80 15.91
C SER A 87 12.02 -5.77 16.40
N PRO A 88 13.02 -5.39 15.57
CA PRO A 88 13.84 -4.21 15.84
C PRO A 88 13.02 -2.91 15.91
N LEU A 89 13.46 -1.94 16.72
CA LEU A 89 12.75 -0.67 16.93
C LEU A 89 12.47 0.08 15.62
N ILE A 90 13.38 -0.01 14.64
CA ILE A 90 13.21 0.63 13.33
C ILE A 90 11.94 0.17 12.62
N PHE A 91 11.57 -1.11 12.71
CA PHE A 91 10.36 -1.63 12.06
C PHE A 91 9.09 -1.10 12.74
N VAL A 92 9.12 -0.87 14.05
CA VAL A 92 8.00 -0.23 14.78
C VAL A 92 7.75 1.18 14.26
N VAL A 93 8.81 1.95 14.07
CA VAL A 93 8.71 3.31 13.50
C VAL A 93 8.14 3.26 12.09
N ILE A 94 8.63 2.36 11.24
CA ILE A 94 8.10 2.16 9.88
C ILE A 94 6.63 1.76 9.92
N GLY A 95 6.25 0.82 10.78
CA GLY A 95 4.86 0.38 10.94
C GLY A 95 3.94 1.52 11.38
N ALA A 96 4.39 2.38 12.29
CA ALA A 96 3.63 3.55 12.70
C ALA A 96 3.44 4.55 11.54
N MET A 97 4.47 4.76 10.71
CA MET A 97 4.38 5.58 9.50
C MET A 97 3.41 4.97 8.47
N ASP A 98 3.36 3.65 8.34
CA ASP A 98 2.41 2.94 7.50
C ASP A 98 0.97 3.14 7.97
N LEU A 99 0.73 3.12 9.27
CA LEU A 99 -0.60 3.40 9.84
C LEU A 99 -1.05 4.84 9.53
N VAL A 100 -0.15 5.82 9.67
CA VAL A 100 -0.43 7.23 9.28
C VAL A 100 -0.74 7.33 7.79
N THR A 101 0.04 6.64 6.95
CA THR A 101 -0.19 6.60 5.49
C THR A 101 -1.54 5.98 5.14
N ALA A 102 -1.91 4.88 5.81
CA ALA A 102 -3.21 4.23 5.64
C ALA A 102 -4.37 5.16 6.02
N ALA A 103 -4.27 5.88 7.14
CA ALA A 103 -5.27 6.87 7.55
C ALA A 103 -5.44 7.97 6.49
N ILE A 104 -4.34 8.50 5.96
CA ILE A 104 -4.37 9.50 4.87
C ILE A 104 -5.05 8.93 3.63
N TYR A 105 -4.76 7.67 3.27
CA TYR A 105 -5.38 7.00 2.13
C TYR A 105 -6.89 6.84 2.30
N PHE A 106 -7.36 6.42 3.47
CA PHE A 106 -8.79 6.24 3.71
C PHE A 106 -9.54 7.57 3.67
N ILE A 107 -9.06 8.57 4.42
CA ILE A 107 -9.70 9.88 4.50
C ILE A 107 -9.66 10.57 3.13
N GLY A 108 -8.51 10.56 2.46
CA GLY A 108 -8.34 11.18 1.15
C GLY A 108 -9.19 10.52 0.07
N SER A 109 -9.29 9.18 0.08
CA SER A 109 -10.08 8.44 -0.93
C SER A 109 -11.59 8.69 -0.78
N VAL A 110 -12.10 8.74 0.45
CA VAL A 110 -13.50 9.10 0.72
C VAL A 110 -13.79 10.53 0.26
N ARG A 111 -12.91 11.49 0.59
CA ARG A 111 -13.09 12.89 0.21
C ARG A 111 -13.03 13.12 -1.30
N VAL A 112 -12.13 12.44 -2.02
CA VAL A 112 -11.97 12.65 -3.46
C VAL A 112 -13.06 11.95 -4.27
N SER A 113 -13.48 10.75 -3.87
CA SER A 113 -14.51 9.99 -4.60
C SER A 113 -15.93 10.44 -4.28
N GLY A 114 -16.17 10.99 -3.08
CA GLY A 114 -17.51 11.25 -2.55
C GLY A 114 -18.27 9.98 -2.19
N LEU A 115 -17.62 8.81 -2.22
CA LEU A 115 -18.21 7.52 -1.89
C LEU A 115 -17.91 7.15 -0.43
N SER A 116 -18.82 6.37 0.18
CA SER A 116 -18.58 5.80 1.51
C SER A 116 -17.44 4.78 1.47
N PHE A 117 -16.72 4.64 2.59
CA PHE A 117 -15.58 3.72 2.72
C PHE A 117 -15.94 2.28 2.32
N LYS A 118 -17.09 1.75 2.76
CA LYS A 118 -17.55 0.40 2.42
C LYS A 118 -17.70 0.21 0.91
N ARG A 119 -18.23 1.23 0.21
CA ARG A 119 -18.41 1.18 -1.24
C ARG A 119 -17.05 1.19 -1.95
N LEU A 120 -16.10 1.97 -1.46
CA LEU A 120 -14.72 1.96 -1.97
C LEU A 120 -14.02 0.63 -1.74
N LEU A 121 -14.20 0.03 -0.56
CA LEU A 121 -13.63 -1.28 -0.24
C LEU A 121 -14.12 -2.37 -1.20
N LEU A 122 -15.40 -2.31 -1.59
CA LEU A 122 -16.01 -3.24 -2.55
C LEU A 122 -15.74 -2.90 -4.03
N GLY A 123 -14.80 -1.99 -4.32
CA GLY A 123 -14.45 -1.63 -5.69
C GLY A 123 -15.43 -0.67 -6.38
N GLY A 124 -16.28 0.00 -5.61
CA GLY A 124 -17.27 0.93 -6.15
C GLY A 124 -16.63 2.16 -6.79
N SER A 125 -17.09 2.49 -8.01
CA SER A 125 -16.73 3.72 -8.72
C SER A 125 -17.93 4.68 -8.74
N PRO A 126 -17.70 6.00 -8.75
CA PRO A 126 -18.74 6.98 -9.04
C PRO A 126 -19.32 6.71 -10.43
N ASN A 127 -20.64 6.86 -10.56
CA ASN A 127 -21.34 6.61 -11.81
C ASN A 127 -21.00 7.75 -12.80
N LYS A 128 -20.48 7.42 -13.99
CA LYS A 128 -20.14 8.43 -15.01
C LYS A 128 -21.38 9.10 -15.64
N ASN A 129 -22.56 8.52 -15.45
CA ASN A 129 -23.81 8.94 -16.10
C ASN A 129 -24.77 9.75 -15.21
N ALA A 130 -24.36 10.17 -14.00
CA ALA A 130 -25.22 10.93 -13.09
C ALA A 130 -25.15 12.47 -13.31
N ALA A 131 -24.69 12.91 -14.48
CA ALA A 131 -24.51 14.31 -14.84
C ALA A 131 -25.22 14.66 -16.18
N ILE A 132 -26.41 14.10 -16.39
CA ILE A 132 -27.35 14.52 -17.42
C ILE A 132 -28.68 14.84 -16.73
#